data_AF-A0AAE2BH39-F1
#
_entry.id   AF-A0AAE2BH39-F1
#
_cell.length_a   1.000
_cell.length_b   1.000
_cell.length_c   1.000
_cell.angle_alpha   90.00
_cell.angle_beta   90.00
_cell.angle_gamma   90.00
#
_symmetry.space_group_name_H-M   'P 1'
#
loop_
_entity.id
_entity.type
_entity.pdbx_description
1 polymer ?
#
loop_
_entity_poly.entity_id
_entity_poly.type
_entity_poly.pdbx_seq_one_letter_code
_entity_poly.pdbx_strand_id
1 'polypeptide(L)'
;MGTFYAAARDPIFYAHHANIDRLWIIWVDKLGGKVFSDPDWLDSSFMFYNEEAKPVIVKVKDCLDPTTLGYVYEDIDIPWLDAKPTPRRKGVRVVTSELCQATQVFPTALDRVLNIVVRRPKKLRSKEEKEEAEEVLLVDEIKYVCSKPVKFDVYLNESDVKLCTPANSEFLGSFVDVPHHRHRTSTEKMSVRFAISSVLEELHGTDESEFLLVTLVPRCGDVTIASKSSA
;
A
#
# COMPACT_ATOMS: atom_id res chain seq x y z
N MET A 1 3.18 -17.19 13.14
CA MET A 1 3.03 -16.19 12.05
C MET A 1 2.62 -14.77 12.48
N GLY A 2 1.70 -14.55 13.44
CA GLY A 2 1.12 -13.21 13.71
C GLY A 2 2.00 -12.15 14.43
N THR A 3 3.30 -12.37 14.59
CA THR A 3 4.25 -11.39 15.16
C THR A 3 5.68 -11.70 14.71
N PHE A 4 6.47 -10.68 14.36
CA PHE A 4 7.77 -10.88 13.70
C PHE A 4 8.79 -11.65 14.54
N TYR A 5 8.87 -11.43 15.86
CA TYR A 5 9.89 -12.10 16.70
C TYR A 5 9.73 -13.63 16.78
N ALA A 6 8.52 -14.14 16.48
CA ALA A 6 8.19 -15.56 16.54
C ALA A 6 7.69 -16.12 15.20
N ALA A 7 7.63 -15.30 14.13
CA ALA A 7 7.03 -15.70 12.86
C ALA A 7 7.74 -16.94 12.28
N ALA A 8 9.06 -16.91 12.23
CA ALA A 8 9.91 -17.99 11.69
C ALA A 8 9.97 -19.26 12.55
N ARG A 9 9.37 -19.28 13.75
CA ARG A 9 9.27 -20.51 14.56
C ARG A 9 8.26 -21.49 13.99
N ASP A 10 7.38 -21.02 13.11
CA ASP A 10 6.45 -21.83 12.34
C ASP A 10 7.05 -22.09 10.95
N PRO A 11 7.30 -23.35 10.53
CA PRO A 11 7.89 -23.65 9.24
C PRO A 11 7.14 -23.07 8.03
N ILE A 12 5.83 -22.83 8.14
CA ILE A 12 5.05 -22.23 7.05
C ILE A 12 5.53 -20.81 6.69
N PHE A 13 6.25 -20.15 7.61
CA PHE A 13 6.89 -18.86 7.39
C PHE A 13 7.73 -18.83 6.11
N TYR A 14 8.55 -19.86 5.90
CA TYR A 14 9.46 -19.93 4.77
C TYR A 14 8.70 -20.13 3.46
N ALA A 15 7.65 -20.95 3.44
CA ALA A 15 6.79 -21.13 2.27
C ALA A 15 5.99 -19.86 1.94
N HIS A 16 5.51 -19.14 2.95
CA HIS A 16 4.87 -17.84 2.79
C HIS A 16 5.83 -16.81 2.15
N HIS A 17 7.05 -16.71 2.68
CA HIS A 17 8.07 -15.80 2.16
C HIS A 17 8.59 -16.20 0.77
N ALA A 18 8.64 -17.50 0.44
CA ALA A 18 8.95 -17.95 -0.92
C ALA A 18 7.90 -17.44 -1.92
N ASN A 19 6.61 -17.44 -1.57
CA ASN A 19 5.62 -16.88 -2.48
C ASN A 19 5.69 -15.33 -2.55
N ILE A 20 6.12 -14.64 -1.48
CA ILE A 20 6.39 -13.18 -1.53
C ILE A 20 7.58 -12.89 -2.46
N ASP A 21 8.64 -13.68 -2.36
CA ASP A 21 9.80 -13.61 -3.26
C ASP A 21 9.39 -13.89 -4.72
N ARG A 22 8.51 -14.87 -4.97
CA ARG A 22 7.89 -15.08 -6.28
C ARG A 22 7.09 -13.86 -6.78
N LEU A 23 6.41 -13.12 -5.90
CA LEU A 23 5.67 -11.90 -6.31
C LEU A 23 6.61 -10.79 -6.81
N TRP A 24 7.84 -10.70 -6.30
CA TRP A 24 8.85 -9.78 -6.84
C TRP A 24 9.13 -10.10 -8.31
N ILE A 25 9.39 -11.37 -8.62
CA ILE A 25 9.69 -11.83 -9.98
C ILE A 25 8.51 -11.55 -10.91
N ILE A 26 7.28 -11.86 -10.49
CA ILE A 26 6.08 -11.56 -11.28
C ILE A 26 5.92 -10.05 -11.53
N TRP A 27 6.18 -9.24 -10.51
CA TRP A 27 6.08 -7.78 -10.63
C TRP A 27 7.07 -7.21 -11.64
N VAL A 28 8.34 -7.65 -11.62
CA VAL A 28 9.35 -7.23 -12.59
C VAL A 28 9.03 -7.76 -13.99
N ASP A 29 8.84 -9.08 -14.13
CA ASP A 29 8.82 -9.74 -15.45
C ASP A 29 7.48 -9.63 -16.18
N LYS A 30 6.36 -9.65 -15.45
CA LYS A 30 5.01 -9.71 -16.05
C LYS A 30 4.23 -8.41 -15.92
N LEU A 31 4.54 -7.55 -14.93
CA LEU A 31 3.79 -6.31 -14.67
C LEU A 31 4.57 -5.03 -14.98
N GLY A 32 5.78 -5.12 -15.54
CA GLY A 32 6.59 -3.97 -15.94
C GLY A 32 7.20 -3.20 -14.76
N GLY A 33 7.41 -3.89 -13.63
CA GLY A 33 8.05 -3.34 -12.45
C GLY A 33 9.45 -2.80 -12.74
N LYS A 34 9.76 -1.61 -12.21
CA LYS A 34 11.06 -0.95 -12.40
C LYS A 34 11.95 -1.18 -11.19
N VAL A 35 13.01 -1.96 -11.37
CA VAL A 35 14.02 -2.21 -10.32
C VAL A 35 14.74 -0.91 -9.98
N PHE A 36 14.98 -0.67 -8.68
CA PHE A 36 15.67 0.53 -8.21
C PHE A 36 17.14 0.52 -8.65
N SER A 37 17.62 1.66 -9.13
CA SER A 37 19.01 1.90 -9.53
C SER A 37 19.82 2.70 -8.50
N ASP A 38 19.20 3.04 -7.36
CA ASP A 38 19.82 3.81 -6.29
C ASP A 38 21.02 3.05 -5.69
N PRO A 39 22.25 3.60 -5.74
CA PRO A 39 23.42 2.98 -5.14
C PRO A 39 23.26 2.68 -3.65
N ASP A 40 22.57 3.53 -2.89
CA ASP A 40 22.37 3.32 -1.44
C ASP A 40 21.55 2.06 -1.18
N TRP A 41 20.56 1.79 -2.03
CA TRP A 41 19.77 0.56 -1.97
C TRP A 41 20.57 -0.65 -2.49
N LEU A 42 21.25 -0.52 -3.63
CA LEU A 42 21.99 -1.61 -4.27
C LEU A 42 23.19 -2.11 -3.45
N ASP A 43 23.91 -1.20 -2.78
CA ASP A 43 25.06 -1.51 -1.95
C ASP A 43 24.72 -1.76 -0.48
N SER A 44 23.43 -1.67 -0.10
CA SER A 44 22.96 -2.16 1.19
C SER A 44 23.33 -3.62 1.38
N SER A 45 23.85 -3.96 2.57
CA SER A 45 24.41 -5.28 2.85
C SER A 45 23.84 -5.91 4.11
N PHE A 46 23.78 -7.24 4.10
CA PHE A 46 23.27 -8.05 5.19
C PHE A 46 24.25 -9.19 5.47
N MET A 47 24.29 -9.64 6.73
CA MET A 47 25.09 -10.80 7.12
C MET A 47 24.20 -12.01 7.40
N PHE A 48 24.52 -13.15 6.78
CA PHE A 48 23.88 -14.43 7.03
C PHE A 48 24.92 -15.50 7.35
N TYR A 49 24.50 -16.58 8.01
CA TYR A 49 25.29 -17.80 8.09
C TYR A 49 24.93 -18.70 6.92
N ASN A 50 25.94 -19.19 6.20
CA ASN A 50 25.75 -20.18 5.14
C ASN A 50 25.59 -21.60 5.71
N GLU A 51 25.44 -22.58 4.83
CA GLU A 51 25.28 -24.00 5.14
C GLU A 51 26.49 -24.63 5.89
N GLU A 52 27.65 -23.98 5.81
CA GLU A 52 28.89 -24.38 6.51
C GLU A 52 29.06 -23.64 7.85
N ALA A 53 28.01 -22.95 8.31
CA ALA A 53 28.01 -22.10 9.50
C ALA A 53 29.08 -20.98 9.47
N LYS A 54 29.42 -20.48 8.28
CA LYS A 54 30.30 -19.32 8.11
C LYS A 54 29.49 -18.04 7.89
N PRO A 55 29.90 -16.90 8.48
CA PRO A 55 29.27 -15.63 8.18
C PRO A 55 29.65 -15.16 6.77
N VAL A 56 28.65 -14.78 5.99
CA VAL A 56 28.78 -14.23 4.64
C VAL A 56 28.03 -12.91 4.58
N ILE A 57 28.64 -11.91 3.96
CA ILE A 57 28.02 -10.62 3.67
C ILE A 57 27.49 -10.66 2.24
N VAL A 58 26.21 -10.37 2.08
CA VAL A 58 25.53 -10.28 0.77
C VAL A 58 25.04 -8.86 0.54
N LYS A 59 24.93 -8.45 -0.73
CA LYS A 59 24.37 -7.15 -1.12
C LYS A 59 23.07 -7.32 -1.87
N VAL A 60 22.22 -6.31 -1.82
CA VAL A 60 20.93 -6.28 -2.54
C VAL A 60 21.12 -6.49 -4.04
N LYS A 61 22.12 -5.84 -4.64
CA LYS A 61 22.38 -5.95 -6.08
C LYS A 61 22.69 -7.38 -6.55
N ASP A 62 23.20 -8.24 -5.65
CA ASP A 62 23.60 -9.61 -5.97
C ASP A 62 22.42 -10.60 -5.90
N CYS A 63 21.22 -10.14 -5.50
CA CYS A 63 20.02 -10.98 -5.40
C CYS A 63 18.86 -10.53 -6.31
N LEU A 64 19.11 -9.65 -7.28
CA LEU A 64 18.06 -9.13 -8.18
C LEU A 64 17.60 -10.16 -9.23
N ASP A 65 18.48 -11.07 -9.61
CA ASP A 65 18.20 -12.16 -10.54
C ASP A 65 18.28 -13.51 -9.81
N PRO A 66 17.15 -14.21 -9.60
CA PRO A 66 17.11 -15.48 -8.89
C PRO A 66 17.93 -16.58 -9.60
N THR A 67 18.12 -16.49 -10.91
CA THR A 67 18.88 -17.50 -11.67
C THR A 67 20.36 -17.48 -11.30
N THR A 68 20.91 -16.32 -10.98
CA THR A 68 22.30 -16.17 -10.48
C THR A 68 22.49 -16.81 -9.11
N LEU A 69 21.41 -16.93 -8.33
CA LEU A 69 21.37 -17.62 -7.04
C LEU A 69 21.08 -19.12 -7.18
N GLY A 70 20.89 -19.61 -8.41
CA GLY A 70 20.70 -21.02 -8.72
C GLY A 70 19.28 -21.55 -8.51
N TYR A 71 18.25 -20.68 -8.50
CA TYR A 71 16.87 -21.12 -8.38
C TYR A 71 15.91 -20.39 -9.33
N VAL A 72 14.74 -21.01 -9.56
CA VAL A 72 13.58 -20.45 -10.26
C VAL A 72 12.30 -20.99 -9.63
N TYR A 73 11.18 -20.31 -9.84
CA TYR A 73 9.86 -20.84 -9.51
C TYR A 73 9.24 -21.54 -10.71
N GLU A 74 8.39 -22.54 -10.43
CA GLU A 74 7.56 -23.17 -11.45
C GLU A 74 6.62 -22.14 -12.10
N ASP A 75 6.53 -22.17 -13.43
CA ASP A 75 5.60 -21.34 -14.18
C ASP A 75 4.20 -21.97 -14.14
N ILE A 76 3.36 -21.40 -13.30
CA ILE A 76 1.97 -21.80 -13.08
C ILE A 76 1.05 -20.65 -13.46
N ASP A 77 -0.20 -20.98 -13.81
CA ASP A 77 -1.23 -19.99 -14.11
C ASP A 77 -1.41 -18.99 -12.96
N ILE A 78 -1.61 -17.72 -13.33
CA ILE A 78 -1.73 -16.60 -12.40
C ILE A 78 -3.11 -15.96 -12.62
N PRO A 79 -4.16 -16.49 -11.97
CA PRO A 79 -5.54 -16.12 -12.28
C PRO A 79 -5.90 -14.67 -11.92
N TRP A 80 -5.06 -13.99 -11.15
CA TRP A 80 -5.28 -12.62 -10.72
C TRP A 80 -4.67 -11.56 -11.65
N LEU A 81 -3.94 -11.93 -12.71
CA LEU A 81 -3.38 -10.97 -13.66
C LEU A 81 -4.48 -10.12 -14.34
N ASP A 82 -5.60 -10.75 -14.67
CA ASP A 82 -6.75 -10.10 -15.31
C ASP A 82 -7.86 -9.73 -14.30
N ALA A 83 -7.63 -9.92 -13.00
CA ALA A 83 -8.62 -9.68 -11.94
C ALA A 83 -8.70 -8.19 -11.56
N LYS A 84 -8.94 -7.33 -12.56
CA LYS A 84 -9.07 -5.88 -12.35
C LYS A 84 -10.34 -5.57 -11.54
N PRO A 85 -10.27 -4.69 -10.52
CA PRO A 85 -11.47 -4.21 -9.83
C PRO A 85 -12.47 -3.54 -10.77
N THR A 86 -13.74 -3.51 -10.37
CA THR A 86 -14.81 -2.86 -11.15
C THR A 86 -15.57 -1.82 -10.33
N PRO A 87 -15.93 -0.67 -10.91
CA PRO A 87 -16.67 0.35 -10.17
C PRO A 87 -18.02 -0.17 -9.69
N ARG A 88 -18.33 0.05 -8.41
CA ARG A 88 -19.65 -0.28 -7.86
C ARG A 88 -20.72 0.64 -8.41
N ARG A 89 -20.45 1.96 -8.43
CA ARG A 89 -21.42 2.97 -8.88
C ARG A 89 -21.12 3.40 -10.32
N LYS A 90 -22.11 3.24 -11.21
CA LYS A 90 -22.05 3.81 -12.57
C LYS A 90 -22.71 5.18 -12.56
N GLY A 91 -21.95 6.24 -12.86
CA GLY A 91 -22.51 7.56 -13.17
C GLY A 91 -22.96 8.42 -11.98
N VAL A 92 -22.57 8.08 -10.74
CA VAL A 92 -22.93 8.88 -9.55
C VAL A 92 -21.76 9.79 -9.18
N ARG A 93 -21.94 11.10 -9.34
CA ARG A 93 -20.98 12.09 -8.84
C ARG A 93 -21.16 12.25 -7.34
N VAL A 94 -20.08 12.08 -6.59
CA VAL A 94 -20.09 12.32 -5.14
C VAL A 94 -20.23 13.81 -4.88
N VAL A 95 -21.19 14.18 -4.04
CA VAL A 95 -21.37 15.55 -3.57
C VAL A 95 -20.32 15.83 -2.49
N THR A 96 -19.39 16.74 -2.78
CA THR A 96 -18.28 17.11 -1.88
C THR A 96 -18.50 18.42 -1.14
N SER A 97 -19.56 19.17 -1.45
CA SER A 97 -19.80 20.55 -0.98
C SER A 97 -20.07 20.69 0.51
N GLU A 98 -20.52 19.63 1.18
CA GLU A 98 -20.90 19.65 2.60
C GLU A 98 -19.86 18.97 3.50
N LEU A 99 -18.75 18.49 2.94
CA LEU A 99 -17.76 17.70 3.66
C LEU A 99 -16.55 18.54 4.08
N CYS A 100 -15.99 18.18 5.23
CA CYS A 100 -14.81 18.84 5.77
C CYS A 100 -13.55 18.52 4.94
N GLN A 101 -12.68 19.52 4.77
CA GLN A 101 -11.37 19.33 4.14
C GLN A 101 -10.43 18.60 5.09
N ALA A 102 -9.45 17.87 4.53
CA ALA A 102 -8.43 17.17 5.32
C ALA A 102 -7.71 18.07 6.34
N THR A 103 -7.47 19.34 5.99
CA THR A 103 -6.84 20.35 6.84
C THR A 103 -7.67 20.74 8.06
N GLN A 104 -8.99 20.56 8.01
CA GLN A 104 -9.91 20.86 9.10
C GLN A 104 -10.12 19.64 10.02
N VAL A 105 -9.94 18.44 9.48
CA VAL A 105 -10.16 17.18 10.20
C VAL A 105 -8.91 16.75 10.95
N PHE A 106 -7.72 16.89 10.38
CA PHE A 106 -6.49 16.38 10.99
C PHE A 106 -5.75 17.43 11.83
N PRO A 107 -5.09 17.05 12.94
CA PRO A 107 -4.94 15.69 13.45
C PRO A 107 -6.18 15.15 14.18
N THR A 108 -6.56 13.90 13.92
CA THR A 108 -7.72 13.24 14.55
C THR A 108 -7.47 11.74 14.74
N ALA A 109 -8.02 11.19 15.83
CA ALA A 109 -8.07 9.75 16.07
C ALA A 109 -9.05 9.08 15.08
N LEU A 110 -8.63 7.99 14.45
CA LEU A 110 -9.47 7.22 13.53
C LEU A 110 -10.28 6.17 14.31
N ASP A 111 -11.22 6.64 15.13
CA ASP A 111 -12.11 5.82 15.97
C ASP A 111 -13.46 5.49 15.30
N ARG A 112 -13.78 6.20 14.21
CA ARG A 112 -14.99 6.05 13.40
C ARG A 112 -14.67 6.24 11.92
N VAL A 113 -15.66 5.96 11.07
CA VAL A 113 -15.56 6.25 9.64
C VAL A 113 -15.41 7.75 9.42
N LEU A 114 -14.38 8.16 8.68
CA LEU A 114 -14.14 9.55 8.33
C LEU A 114 -14.29 9.74 6.82
N ASN A 115 -15.16 10.67 6.43
CA ASN A 115 -15.33 11.12 5.06
C ASN A 115 -14.64 12.48 4.92
N ILE A 116 -13.65 12.57 4.04
CA ILE A 116 -12.75 13.72 3.94
C ILE A 116 -12.62 14.14 2.48
N VAL A 117 -12.62 15.45 2.23
CA VAL A 117 -12.37 15.97 0.88
C VAL A 117 -10.89 16.34 0.73
N VAL A 118 -10.28 15.84 -0.33
CA VAL A 118 -8.88 16.09 -0.71
C VAL A 118 -8.84 16.78 -2.08
N ARG A 119 -8.04 17.83 -2.20
CA ARG A 119 -7.82 18.55 -3.45
C ARG A 119 -6.78 17.83 -4.29
N ARG A 120 -7.05 17.66 -5.58
CA ARG A 120 -6.08 17.12 -6.55
C ARG A 120 -5.06 18.18 -6.97
N PRO A 121 -3.82 17.79 -7.28
CA PRO A 121 -2.81 18.72 -7.79
C PRO A 121 -3.15 19.21 -9.21
N LYS A 122 -3.70 18.34 -10.06
CA LYS A 122 -4.03 18.64 -11.46
C LYS A 122 -5.23 17.80 -11.92
N LYS A 123 -6.10 18.39 -12.75
CA LYS A 123 -7.25 17.71 -13.40
C LYS A 123 -6.91 17.40 -14.85
N LEU A 124 -7.64 16.45 -15.46
CA LEU A 124 -7.59 16.20 -16.90
C LEU A 124 -6.15 16.03 -17.42
N ARG A 125 -5.39 15.18 -16.75
CA ARG A 125 -4.00 14.89 -17.15
C ARG A 125 -3.99 14.18 -18.49
N SER A 126 -3.04 14.52 -19.36
CA SER A 126 -2.88 13.81 -20.64
C SER A 126 -2.41 12.37 -20.41
N LYS A 127 -2.48 11.52 -21.44
CA LYS A 127 -2.02 10.14 -21.35
C LYS A 127 -0.52 10.09 -21.05
N GLU A 128 0.27 10.94 -21.71
CA GLU A 128 1.72 11.06 -21.53
C GLU A 128 2.05 11.48 -20.09
N GLU A 129 1.31 12.45 -19.55
CA GLU A 129 1.51 12.89 -18.17
C GLU A 129 1.28 11.73 -17.19
N LYS A 130 0.21 10.94 -17.38
CA LYS A 130 -0.13 9.80 -16.51
C LYS A 130 0.92 8.68 -16.59
N GLU A 131 1.47 8.42 -17.78
CA GLU A 131 2.56 7.45 -17.96
C GLU A 131 3.89 7.92 -17.35
N GLU A 132 4.16 9.23 -17.36
CA GLU A 132 5.35 9.82 -16.77
C GLU A 132 5.31 9.85 -15.24
N ALA A 133 4.15 10.18 -14.64
CA ALA A 133 4.01 10.33 -13.19
C ALA A 133 2.70 9.75 -12.65
N GLU A 134 2.79 8.83 -11.70
CA GLU A 134 1.61 8.29 -11.02
C GLU A 134 0.98 9.33 -10.09
N GLU A 135 -0.34 9.54 -10.16
CA GLU A 135 -1.08 10.29 -9.14
C GLU A 135 -1.22 9.41 -7.89
N VAL A 136 -0.72 9.88 -6.75
CA VAL A 136 -0.65 9.10 -5.51
C VAL A 136 -1.44 9.78 -4.39
N LEU A 137 -2.36 9.03 -3.78
CA LEU A 137 -2.96 9.41 -2.49
C LEU A 137 -2.02 9.01 -1.35
N LEU A 138 -1.51 10.00 -0.63
CA LEU A 138 -0.66 9.82 0.54
C LEU A 138 -1.48 10.02 1.81
N VAL A 139 -1.50 9.01 2.68
CA VAL A 139 -1.93 9.14 4.07
C VAL A 139 -0.67 9.20 4.93
N ASP A 140 -0.31 10.41 5.37
CA ASP A 140 0.92 10.67 6.11
C ASP A 140 0.70 10.74 7.63
N GLU A 141 1.81 10.71 8.37
CA GLU A 141 1.87 10.83 9.83
C GLU A 141 0.89 9.93 10.60
N ILE A 142 0.77 8.67 10.18
CA ILE A 142 -0.01 7.64 10.85
C ILE A 142 0.72 7.24 12.14
N LYS A 143 0.16 7.62 13.28
CA LYS A 143 0.69 7.33 14.62
C LYS A 143 -0.11 6.22 15.28
N TYR A 144 0.59 5.21 15.78
CA TYR A 144 -0.01 4.07 16.45
C TYR A 144 1.02 3.37 17.36
N VAL A 145 0.52 2.50 18.25
CA VAL A 145 1.37 1.69 19.13
C VAL A 145 1.70 0.36 18.45
N CYS A 146 2.98 0.12 18.13
CA CYS A 146 3.41 -1.02 17.32
C CYS A 146 3.32 -2.40 18.01
N SER A 147 2.96 -2.43 19.29
CA SER A 147 2.72 -3.67 20.04
C SER A 147 1.33 -4.27 19.80
N LYS A 148 0.44 -3.53 19.11
CA LYS A 148 -0.92 -3.97 18.76
C LYS A 148 -1.08 -3.99 17.23
N PRO A 149 -1.94 -4.89 16.70
CA PRO A 149 -2.21 -4.91 15.27
C PRO A 149 -3.03 -3.67 14.90
N VAL A 150 -2.73 -3.12 13.74
CA VAL A 150 -3.43 -1.95 13.22
C VAL A 150 -3.92 -2.24 11.81
N LYS A 151 -5.18 -1.87 11.54
CA LYS A 151 -5.76 -1.91 10.21
C LYS A 151 -6.82 -0.83 10.02
N PHE A 152 -6.74 -0.11 8.91
CA PHE A 152 -7.85 0.66 8.37
C PHE A 152 -7.90 0.54 6.85
N ASP A 153 -9.10 0.64 6.30
CA ASP A 153 -9.34 0.59 4.85
C ASP A 153 -9.48 2.00 4.29
N VAL A 154 -9.10 2.18 3.03
CA VAL A 154 -9.17 3.46 2.32
C VAL A 154 -10.01 3.29 1.07
N TYR A 155 -11.00 4.17 0.92
CA TYR A 155 -11.88 4.21 -0.23
C TYR A 155 -11.82 5.56 -0.93
N LEU A 156 -12.06 5.54 -2.23
CA LEU A 156 -12.15 6.72 -3.09
C LEU A 156 -13.57 6.86 -3.63
N ASN A 157 -14.11 8.08 -3.55
CA ASN A 157 -15.44 8.44 -4.04
C ASN A 157 -16.59 7.54 -3.57
N GLU A 158 -16.48 7.02 -2.35
CA GLU A 158 -17.52 6.21 -1.74
C GLU A 158 -17.73 6.55 -0.28
N SER A 159 -18.94 6.95 0.09
CA SER A 159 -19.33 7.27 1.47
C SER A 159 -20.06 6.12 2.17
N ASP A 160 -20.74 5.24 1.40
CA ASP A 160 -21.42 4.05 1.91
C ASP A 160 -20.63 2.79 1.53
N VAL A 161 -19.61 2.55 2.33
CA VAL A 161 -18.66 1.43 2.20
C VAL A 161 -19.27 0.06 2.54
N LYS A 162 -20.50 0.00 3.10
CA LYS A 162 -21.09 -1.27 3.57
C LYS A 162 -21.36 -2.26 2.45
N LEU A 163 -21.69 -1.76 1.25
CA LEU A 163 -21.91 -2.61 0.07
C LEU A 163 -20.68 -2.69 -0.83
N CYS A 164 -19.53 -2.17 -0.39
CA CYS A 164 -18.28 -2.30 -1.14
C CYS A 164 -17.53 -3.55 -0.73
N THR A 165 -16.93 -4.18 -1.72
CA THR A 165 -16.04 -5.34 -1.59
C THR A 165 -14.63 -4.94 -2.02
N PRO A 166 -13.60 -5.72 -1.65
CA PRO A 166 -12.24 -5.50 -2.15
C PRO A 166 -12.09 -5.61 -3.68
N ALA A 167 -13.09 -6.12 -4.38
CA ALA A 167 -13.12 -6.21 -5.85
C ALA A 167 -13.69 -4.94 -6.51
N ASN A 168 -14.06 -3.92 -5.74
CA ASN A 168 -14.58 -2.66 -6.27
C ASN A 168 -13.47 -1.62 -6.46
N SER A 169 -13.50 -0.87 -7.55
CA SER A 169 -12.50 0.17 -7.86
C SER A 169 -12.45 1.28 -6.80
N GLU A 170 -13.57 1.53 -6.12
CA GLU A 170 -13.62 2.48 -5.00
C GLU A 170 -12.77 2.03 -3.80
N PHE A 171 -12.41 0.75 -3.66
CA PHE A 171 -11.53 0.25 -2.60
C PHE A 171 -10.06 0.34 -3.04
N LEU A 172 -9.31 1.27 -2.44
CA LEU A 172 -7.89 1.47 -2.78
C LEU A 172 -6.97 0.46 -2.09
N GLY A 173 -7.40 -0.08 -0.96
CA GLY A 173 -6.61 -1.01 -0.16
C GLY A 173 -6.71 -0.71 1.34
N SER A 174 -5.76 -1.26 2.09
CA SER A 174 -5.70 -1.12 3.54
C SER A 174 -4.29 -0.75 3.99
N PHE A 175 -4.19 0.07 5.02
CA PHE A 175 -2.99 0.11 5.86
C PHE A 175 -3.07 -1.05 6.85
N VAL A 176 -2.00 -1.85 6.96
CA VAL A 176 -1.89 -2.95 7.92
C VAL A 176 -0.50 -2.92 8.56
N ASP A 177 -0.44 -2.95 9.89
CA ASP A 177 0.82 -3.16 10.62
C ASP A 177 0.72 -4.39 11.51
N VAL A 178 1.75 -5.24 11.43
CA VAL A 178 1.86 -6.47 12.22
C VAL A 178 2.59 -6.17 13.53
N PRO A 179 2.08 -6.65 14.68
CA PRO A 179 2.72 -6.42 15.96
C PRO A 179 4.17 -6.87 15.97
N HIS A 180 5.06 -5.97 16.36
CA HIS A 180 6.48 -6.25 16.44
C HIS A 180 7.08 -5.74 17.75
N HIS A 181 8.08 -6.48 18.23
CA HIS A 181 8.63 -6.30 19.56
C HIS A 181 9.61 -5.12 19.59
N ARG A 182 9.07 -3.92 19.79
CA ARG A 182 9.79 -2.78 20.38
C ARG A 182 9.26 -2.56 21.80
N HIS A 183 9.84 -1.63 22.56
CA HIS A 183 9.36 -1.30 23.91
C HIS A 183 7.83 -1.17 23.92
N ARG A 184 7.15 -1.72 24.94
CA ARG A 184 5.66 -1.85 24.99
C ARG A 184 4.86 -0.58 24.66
N THR A 185 5.48 0.60 24.81
CA THR A 185 4.89 1.94 24.62
C THR A 185 5.44 2.69 23.39
N SER A 186 6.27 2.07 22.54
CA SER A 186 6.81 2.77 21.37
C SER A 186 5.69 3.09 20.39
N THR A 187 5.53 4.39 20.15
CA THR A 187 4.67 4.92 19.11
C THR A 187 5.48 5.00 17.84
N GLU A 188 5.01 4.35 16.78
CA GLU A 188 5.60 4.45 15.45
C GLU A 188 4.86 5.50 14.63
N LYS A 189 5.56 6.04 13.64
CA LYS A 189 5.01 6.99 12.69
C LYS A 189 5.30 6.49 11.29
N MET A 190 4.23 6.22 10.53
CA MET A 190 4.32 5.68 9.17
C MET A 190 3.50 6.50 8.19
N SER A 191 3.69 6.22 6.91
CA SER A 191 2.85 6.72 5.82
C SER A 191 2.51 5.59 4.87
N VAL A 192 1.36 5.69 4.21
CA VAL A 192 0.94 4.75 3.15
C VAL A 192 0.58 5.51 1.89
N ARG A 193 0.91 4.91 0.75
CA ARG A 193 0.73 5.47 -0.59
C ARG A 193 -0.19 4.55 -1.38
N PHE A 194 -1.17 5.15 -2.06
CA PHE A 194 -2.05 4.45 -2.99
C PHE A 194 -1.92 5.09 -4.36
N ALA A 195 -1.54 4.30 -5.36
CA ALA A 195 -1.60 4.66 -6.76
C ALA A 195 -3.08 4.80 -7.16
N ILE A 196 -3.47 5.97 -7.68
CA ILE A 196 -4.88 6.26 -7.99
C ILE A 196 -5.12 6.58 -9.46
N SER A 197 -4.10 6.71 -10.33
CA SER A 197 -4.31 7.11 -11.74
C SER A 197 -5.32 6.21 -12.45
N SER A 198 -5.17 4.88 -12.32
CA SER A 198 -6.07 3.90 -12.93
C SER A 198 -7.49 3.97 -12.36
N VAL A 199 -7.62 4.22 -11.06
CA VAL A 199 -8.92 4.33 -10.37
C VAL A 199 -9.66 5.59 -10.81
N LEU A 200 -8.95 6.71 -11.00
CA LEU A 200 -9.55 7.97 -11.47
C LEU A 200 -10.13 7.85 -12.89
N GLU A 201 -9.54 7.01 -13.73
CA GLU A 201 -10.03 6.72 -15.09
C GLU A 201 -11.28 5.83 -15.09
N GLU A 202 -11.36 4.90 -14.15
CA GLU A 202 -12.50 3.98 -14.02
C GLU A 202 -13.72 4.64 -13.39
N LEU A 203 -13.51 5.49 -12.38
CA LEU A 203 -14.58 6.14 -11.65
C LEU A 203 -15.13 7.33 -12.45
N HIS A 204 -16.37 7.20 -12.92
CA HIS A 204 -17.01 8.17 -13.80
C HIS A 204 -16.94 9.63 -13.30
N GLY A 205 -16.47 10.55 -14.15
CA GLY A 205 -16.41 11.99 -13.88
C GLY A 205 -15.36 12.39 -12.84
N THR A 206 -14.52 11.46 -12.39
CA THR A 206 -13.52 11.72 -11.35
C THR A 206 -12.32 12.48 -11.89
N ASP A 207 -11.89 12.20 -13.13
CA ASP A 207 -10.73 12.87 -13.74
C ASP A 207 -10.97 14.38 -13.99
N GLU A 208 -12.22 14.79 -14.13
CA GLU A 208 -12.66 16.19 -14.23
C GLU A 208 -12.85 16.87 -12.86
N SER A 209 -12.92 16.09 -11.78
CA SER A 209 -13.17 16.63 -10.44
C SER A 209 -11.92 17.28 -9.86
N GLU A 210 -12.09 18.43 -9.19
CA GLU A 210 -11.02 19.06 -8.40
C GLU A 210 -10.76 18.37 -7.07
N PHE A 211 -11.82 17.77 -6.55
CA PHE A 211 -11.90 17.27 -5.21
C PHE A 211 -12.29 15.81 -5.26
N LEU A 212 -11.63 15.01 -4.43
CA LEU A 212 -11.88 13.60 -4.23
C LEU A 212 -12.45 13.40 -2.84
N LEU A 213 -13.47 12.55 -2.73
CA LEU A 213 -13.88 12.03 -1.43
C LEU A 213 -12.96 10.87 -1.07
N VAL A 214 -12.28 10.97 0.05
CA VAL A 214 -11.53 9.88 0.67
C VAL A 214 -12.27 9.43 1.92
N THR A 215 -12.52 8.13 2.01
CA THR A 215 -13.21 7.54 3.16
C THR A 215 -12.27 6.58 3.87
N LEU A 216 -12.01 6.85 5.15
CA LEU A 216 -11.15 6.06 6.02
C LEU A 216 -12.01 5.24 6.97
N VAL A 217 -11.81 3.93 6.99
CA VAL A 217 -12.64 2.99 7.77
C VAL A 217 -11.76 2.23 8.75
N PRO A 218 -11.79 2.53 10.06
CA PRO A 218 -11.04 1.76 11.05
C PRO A 218 -11.56 0.33 11.12
N ARG A 219 -10.64 -0.63 11.19
CA ARG A 219 -10.95 -2.06 11.34
C ARG A 219 -10.40 -2.64 12.63
N CYS A 220 -9.17 -2.27 13.00
CA CYS A 220 -8.51 -2.75 14.20
C CYS A 220 -7.41 -1.78 14.64
N GLY A 221 -7.20 -1.65 15.95
CA GLY A 221 -6.13 -0.85 16.54
C GLY A 221 -6.44 0.63 16.65
N ASP A 222 -5.74 1.30 17.55
CA ASP A 222 -5.87 2.73 17.82
C ASP A 222 -4.90 3.51 16.92
N VAL A 223 -5.43 4.35 16.04
CA VAL A 223 -4.64 5.13 15.07
C VAL A 223 -4.98 6.61 15.20
N THR A 224 -3.96 7.46 15.12
CA THR A 224 -4.13 8.91 14.93
C THR A 224 -3.44 9.30 13.63
N ILE A 225 -4.17 10.00 12.76
CA ILE A 225 -3.61 10.53 11.52
C ILE A 225 -3.39 12.02 11.71
N ALA A 226 -2.16 12.47 11.47
CA ALA A 226 -1.83 13.88 11.47
C ALA A 226 -1.64 14.40 10.05
N SER A 227 -1.97 15.67 9.82
CA SER A 227 -1.70 16.34 8.56
C SER A 227 -0.34 17.02 8.61
N LYS A 228 0.54 16.68 7.68
CA LYS A 228 1.41 17.69 7.07
C LYS A 228 0.84 17.99 5.69
N SER A 229 0.26 19.17 5.54
CA SER A 229 -0.03 19.73 4.23
C SER A 229 1.30 19.99 3.52
N SER A 230 1.70 19.10 2.62
CA SER A 230 2.66 19.40 1.56
C SER A 230 2.14 18.80 0.27
N ALA A 231 1.60 19.69 -0.57
CA ALA A 231 1.35 19.47 -1.98
C ALA A 231 2.66 19.31 -2.75
#